data_AF-A0A4S1W2U5-F1
#
_entry.id   AF-A0A4S1W2U5-F1
#
_cell.length_a   1.000
_cell.length_b   1.000
_cell.length_c   1.000
_cell.angle_alpha   90.00
_cell.angle_beta   90.00
_cell.angle_gamma   90.00
#
_symmetry.space_group_name_H-M   'P 1'
#
loop_
_entity.id
_entity.type
_entity.pdbx_description
1 polymer ?
#
loop_
_entity_poly.entity_id
_entity_poly.type
_entity_poly.pdbx_seq_one_letter_code
_entity_poly.pdbx_strand_id
1 'polypeptide(L)' 'MMPQHTLNQLHQLRLDGMARALEEQWTLPASHSLSFDERLGLLLDRELAWRDNQRLVRLRK' A
#
# COMPACT_ATOMS: atom_id res chain seq x y z
N MET A 1 -8.62 -11.47 14.46
CA MET A 1 -9.14 -10.13 14.86
C MET A 1 -8.56 -9.12 13.87
N MET A 2 -9.38 -8.22 13.35
CA MET A 2 -9.28 -7.59 12.03
C MET A 2 -8.09 -6.63 11.83
N PRO A 3 -7.43 -6.63 10.67
CA PRO A 3 -6.36 -5.69 10.38
C PRO A 3 -6.87 -4.31 9.91
N GLN A 4 -8.18 -4.03 10.07
CA GLN A 4 -8.81 -2.71 9.86
C GLN A 4 -8.09 -1.60 10.64
N HIS A 5 -7.54 -1.92 11.82
CA HIS A 5 -6.78 -0.95 12.62
C HIS A 5 -5.52 -0.50 11.87
N THR A 6 -4.79 -1.42 11.25
CA THR A 6 -3.58 -1.14 10.47
C THR A 6 -3.90 -0.29 9.23
N LEU A 7 -4.97 -0.61 8.49
CA LEU A 7 -5.40 0.24 7.37
C LEU A 7 -5.73 1.67 7.82
N ASN A 8 -6.42 1.81 8.95
CA ASN A 8 -6.78 3.11 9.48
C ASN A 8 -5.53 3.92 9.88
N GLN A 9 -4.54 3.27 10.52
CA GLN A 9 -3.25 3.88 10.84
C GLN A 9 -2.49 4.30 9.57
N LEU A 10 -2.49 3.49 8.52
CA LEU A 10 -1.86 3.84 7.24
C LEU A 10 -2.52 5.06 6.60
N HIS A 11 -3.86 5.14 6.61
CA HIS A 11 -4.57 6.33 6.13
C HIS A 11 -4.27 7.57 6.99
N GLN A 12 -4.18 7.44 8.32
CA GLN A 12 -3.79 8.55 9.21
C GLN A 12 -2.38 9.07 8.90
N LEU A 13 -1.47 8.18 8.54
CA LEU A 13 -0.10 8.52 8.13
C LEU A 13 0.01 8.99 6.67
N ARG A 14 -1.10 9.07 5.94
CA ARG A 14 -1.16 9.42 4.51
C ARG A 14 -0.32 8.46 3.64
N LEU A 15 -0.35 7.18 3.99
CA LEU A 15 0.25 6.07 3.27
C LEU A 15 -0.82 5.32 2.47
N ASP A 16 -1.54 6.07 1.63
CA ASP A 16 -2.73 5.58 0.92
C ASP A 16 -2.41 4.49 -0.12
N GLY A 17 -1.23 4.57 -0.75
CA GLY A 17 -0.76 3.53 -1.68
C GLY A 17 -0.41 2.24 -0.93
N MET A 18 0.25 2.38 0.22
CA MET A 18 0.57 1.25 1.10
C MET A 18 -0.69 0.57 1.65
N ALA A 19 -1.69 1.35 2.08
CA ALA A 19 -2.96 0.83 2.59
C ALA A 19 -3.68 -0.04 1.56
N ARG A 20 -3.78 0.45 0.32
CA ARG A 20 -4.37 -0.32 -0.80
C ARG A 20 -3.59 -1.59 -1.12
N ALA A 21 -2.27 -1.49 -1.16
CA ALA A 21 -1.42 -2.64 -1.43
C ALA A 21 -1.56 -3.73 -0.34
N LEU A 22 -1.73 -3.32 0.92
CA LEU A 22 -1.92 -4.22 2.05
C LEU A 22 -3.29 -4.93 1.99
N GLU A 23 -4.35 -4.20 1.61
CA GLU A 23 -5.67 -4.77 1.37
C GLU A 23 -5.66 -5.78 0.21
N GLU A 24 -4.93 -5.48 -0.86
CA GLU A 24 -4.70 -6.40 -1.99
C GLU A 24 -3.93 -7.66 -1.55
N GLN A 25 -2.88 -7.53 -0.73
CA GLN A 25 -2.13 -8.69 -0.22
C GLN A 25 -2.97 -9.60 0.67
N TRP A 26 -3.97 -9.09 1.39
CA TRP A 26 -4.89 -9.92 2.18
C TRP A 26 -5.94 -10.63 1.34
N THR A 27 -6.32 -10.04 0.20
CA THR A 27 -7.32 -10.63 -0.69
C THR A 27 -6.71 -11.60 -1.70
N LEU A 28 -5.41 -11.49 -2.01
CA LEU A 28 -4.70 -12.40 -2.90
C LEU A 28 -3.88 -13.46 -2.14
N PRO A 29 -4.27 -14.75 -2.20
CA PRO A 29 -3.51 -15.85 -1.60
C PRO A 29 -2.11 -16.01 -2.22
N ALA A 30 -1.93 -15.58 -3.47
CA ALA A 30 -0.65 -15.65 -4.18
C ALA A 30 0.45 -14.79 -3.51
N SER A 31 0.07 -13.72 -2.82
CA SER A 31 1.00 -12.88 -2.07
C SER A 31 1.61 -13.62 -0.87
N HIS A 32 0.97 -14.68 -0.38
CA HIS A 32 1.45 -15.46 0.77
C HIS A 32 2.60 -16.41 0.40
N SER A 33 2.86 -16.63 -0.89
CA SER A 33 4.02 -17.40 -1.36
C SER A 33 5.33 -16.61 -1.29
N LEU A 34 5.25 -15.28 -1.11
CA LEU A 34 6.40 -14.39 -0.98
C LEU A 34 6.85 -14.27 0.48
N SER A 35 8.15 -14.07 0.66
CA SER A 35 8.72 -13.74 1.97
C SER A 35 8.16 -12.41 2.50
N PHE A 36 8.36 -12.16 3.79
CA PHE A 36 7.93 -10.90 4.40
C PHE A 36 8.61 -9.69 3.74
N ASP A 37 9.92 -9.75 3.51
CA ASP A 37 10.69 -8.65 2.90
C ASP A 37 10.24 -8.34 1.47
N GLU A 38 9.93 -9.36 0.68
CA GLU A 38 9.38 -9.18 -0.67
C GLU A 38 8.00 -8.52 -0.63
N ARG A 39 7.12 -8.99 0.28
CA ARG A 39 5.80 -8.36 0.47
C ARG A 39 5.94 -6.91 0.92
N LEU A 40 6.86 -6.63 1.84
CA LEU A 40 7.12 -5.27 2.32
C LEU A 40 7.65 -4.38 1.20
N GLY A 41 8.55 -4.88 0.36
CA GLY A 41 9.02 -4.20 -0.85
C GLY A 41 7.87 -3.79 -1.77
N LEU A 42 6.96 -4.72 -2.06
CA LEU A 42 5.78 -4.45 -2.89
C LEU A 42 4.85 -3.37 -2.29
N LEU A 43 4.70 -3.35 -0.97
CA LEU A 43 3.92 -2.31 -0.27
C LEU A 43 4.57 -0.93 -0.43
N LEU A 44 5.89 -0.84 -0.28
CA LEU A 44 6.66 0.39 -0.42
C LEU A 44 6.66 0.91 -1.86
N ASP A 45 6.87 0.03 -2.84
CA ASP A 45 6.84 0.40 -4.25
C ASP A 45 5.49 0.99 -4.65
N ARG A 46 4.39 0.40 -4.15
CA ARG A 46 3.03 0.89 -4.41
C ARG A 46 2.78 2.25 -3.78
N GLU A 47 3.30 2.50 -2.59
CA GLU A 47 3.25 3.83 -1.95
C GLU A 47 4.04 4.89 -2.74
N LEU A 48 5.26 4.56 -3.18
CA LEU A 48 6.08 5.47 -3.98
C LEU A 48 5.41 5.80 -5.31
N ALA A 49 4.90 4.80 -6.02
CA ALA A 49 4.16 4.99 -7.27
C ALA A 49 2.89 5.83 -7.06
N TRP A 50 2.18 5.63 -5.94
CA TRP A 50 1.00 6.42 -5.61
C TRP A 50 1.35 7.90 -5.39
N ARG A 51 2.43 8.19 -4.65
CA ARG A 51 2.92 9.56 -4.42
C ARG A 51 3.37 10.24 -5.70
N ASP A 52 4.07 9.52 -6.57
CA ASP A 52 4.50 10.06 -7.86
C ASP A 52 3.29 10.42 -8.74
N ASN A 53 2.31 9.52 -8.83
CA ASN A 53 1.07 9.79 -9.56
C ASN A 53 0.31 11.00 -8.98
N GLN A 54 0.20 11.11 -7.65
CA GLN A 54 -0.40 12.28 -7.00
C GLN A 54 0.36 13.57 -7.31
N ARG A 55 1.70 13.52 -7.38
CA ARG A 55 2.52 14.65 -7.78
C ARG A 55 2.26 15.06 -9.23
N LEU A 56 2.19 14.09 -10.16
CA LEU A 56 1.86 14.35 -11.57
C LEU A 56 0.46 14.94 -11.73
N VAL A 57 -0.54 14.44 -11.00
CA VAL A 57 -1.91 14.98 -11.01
C VAL A 57 -1.95 16.42 -10.53
N ARG A 58 -1.17 16.77 -9.51
CA ARG A 58 -1.07 18.16 -9.01
C ARG A 58 -0.39 19.10 -10.02
N LEU A 59 0.60 18.62 -10.77
CA LEU A 59 1.31 19.40 -11.78
C LEU A 59 0.50 19.59 -13.07
N ARG A 60 -0.53 18.76 -13.28
CA ARG A 60 -1.46 18.86 -14.41
C ARG A 60 -2.70 19.71 -14.12
N LYS A 61 -2.83 20.26 -12.93
CA LYS A 61 -3.84 21.28 -12.57
C LYS A 61 -3.22 22.67 -12.66
#